data_AF-A0A3Q3A4I7-F1
#
_entry.id   AF-A0A3Q3A4I7-F1
#
_cell.length_a   1.000
_cell.length_b   1.000
_cell.length_c   1.000
_cell.angle_alpha   90.00
_cell.angle_beta   90.00
_cell.angle_gamma   90.00
#
_symmetry.space_group_name_H-M   'P 1'
#
loop_
_entity.id
_entity.type
_entity.pdbx_description
1 polymer ?
#
loop_
_entity_poly.entity_id
_entity_poly.type
_entity_poly.pdbx_seq_one_letter_code
_entity_poly.pdbx_strand_id
1 'polypeptide(L)'
;MVLDLDLFRTDKGGDPEIVRETQRKRFKDVTLVDKLVAADTEWRKCEFEFLNCASLTCSNHVLMQRKEPVGDDESVPEEVQNLEALTAETLSALTVTQIKKVRLLVDEAVEKTDKERMKLEAERFEYLREIGNLLHPSVPISNDEDEDNKVERTWGDCSVQKKYSHVDLVVMIDGFDGERGAVVAGSRGYFLKGPLVFLEQALINYALRILYSKHYTMLYTPFFMRKEVMQEVAQLSQFDEELYKVIGKTSEKSDDSSIDEKYLIATSEQPIAAFLREEWLKPEDLPIRYAGFSTCFRQEVGSHGRDTRGIFRVHQFEKIEQFVYASPHDGKSWEMFDEMIGTAEEFYQSLGIPYRIVNIVSGALNHAASKKLDLEAWFPGSGAFRELVSCSNCTDYQARRLKIRYGQTKKMMDKAEFVHMLNATMCATTRVMCAILENYQTDEGIVVPEKLREFMPPGLNEIIKFVKPAPIDQEASKKAKKQQEGGGKKKKQGGGGEANLPNAMESMSVNDS
;
A
#
# COMPACT_ATOMS: atom_id res chain seq x y z
N MET A 1 -8.91 5.25 -0.06
CA MET A 1 -9.30 4.57 -1.31
C MET A 1 -10.67 3.92 -1.08
N VAL A 2 -11.66 4.07 -1.97
CA VAL A 2 -13.06 3.62 -1.71
C VAL A 2 -13.84 3.33 -3.01
N LEU A 3 -14.88 2.49 -2.93
CA LEU A 3 -15.89 2.29 -4.00
C LEU A 3 -16.83 3.50 -4.16
N ASP A 4 -17.58 3.53 -5.26
CA ASP A 4 -18.70 4.47 -5.45
C ASP A 4 -19.83 4.20 -4.46
N LEU A 5 -20.31 5.23 -3.75
CA LEU A 5 -21.48 5.11 -2.87
C LEU A 5 -22.75 4.74 -3.65
N ASP A 6 -22.87 5.14 -4.91
CA ASP A 6 -24.07 4.85 -5.68
C ASP A 6 -24.19 3.37 -6.07
N LEU A 7 -23.10 2.58 -6.01
CA LEU A 7 -23.18 1.12 -6.11
C LEU A 7 -23.98 0.50 -4.96
N PHE A 8 -24.09 1.19 -3.83
CA PHE A 8 -24.82 0.74 -2.64
C PHE A 8 -26.27 1.27 -2.60
N ARG A 9 -26.69 2.08 -3.58
CA ARG A 9 -27.99 2.75 -3.61
C ARG A 9 -28.85 2.23 -4.74
N THR A 10 -29.88 1.45 -4.40
CA THR A 10 -30.84 0.91 -5.38
C THR A 10 -31.62 2.01 -6.09
N ASP A 11 -31.90 3.14 -5.42
CA ASP A 11 -32.55 4.32 -6.03
C ASP A 11 -31.69 5.05 -7.07
N LYS A 12 -30.38 4.77 -7.09
CA LYS A 12 -29.42 5.30 -8.07
C LYS A 12 -29.01 4.28 -9.13
N GLY A 13 -29.68 3.13 -9.17
CA GLY A 13 -29.38 2.03 -10.10
C GLY A 13 -28.22 1.13 -9.67
N GLY A 14 -27.68 1.32 -8.45
CA GLY A 14 -26.71 0.40 -7.87
C GLY A 14 -27.35 -0.89 -7.36
N ASP A 15 -26.51 -1.90 -7.16
CA ASP A 15 -26.92 -3.19 -6.60
C ASP A 15 -25.97 -3.59 -5.46
N PRO A 16 -26.39 -3.41 -4.19
CA PRO A 16 -25.61 -3.83 -3.03
C PRO A 16 -25.25 -5.32 -3.05
N GLU A 17 -26.04 -6.17 -3.73
CA GLU A 17 -25.77 -7.61 -3.79
C GLU A 17 -24.51 -7.94 -4.59
N ILE A 18 -24.19 -7.15 -5.62
CA ILE A 18 -22.91 -7.28 -6.35
C ILE A 18 -21.73 -7.04 -5.40
N VAL A 19 -21.86 -6.06 -4.50
CA VAL A 19 -20.82 -5.76 -3.52
C VAL A 19 -20.76 -6.84 -2.43
N ARG A 20 -21.91 -7.37 -1.97
CA ARG A 20 -21.94 -8.52 -1.04
C ARG A 20 -21.25 -9.73 -1.64
N GLU A 21 -21.54 -10.05 -2.89
CA GLU A 21 -20.91 -11.17 -3.60
C GLU A 21 -19.41 -10.96 -3.76
N THR A 22 -18.98 -9.73 -4.03
CA THR A 22 -17.54 -9.38 -4.08
C THR A 22 -16.88 -9.59 -2.72
N GLN A 23 -17.51 -9.18 -1.62
CA GLN A 23 -16.99 -9.42 -0.26
C GLN A 23 -16.90 -10.91 0.08
N ARG A 24 -17.92 -11.71 -0.29
CA ARG A 24 -17.87 -13.18 -0.15
C ARG A 24 -16.69 -13.77 -0.90
N LYS A 25 -16.53 -13.38 -2.17
CA LYS A 25 -15.42 -13.81 -3.02
C LYS A 25 -14.06 -13.41 -2.47
N ARG A 26 -13.95 -12.29 -1.77
CA ARG A 26 -12.73 -11.83 -1.09
C ARG A 26 -12.53 -12.44 0.31
N PHE A 27 -13.44 -13.29 0.78
CA PHE A 27 -13.40 -13.86 2.12
C PHE A 27 -13.40 -12.79 3.23
N LYS A 28 -14.14 -11.69 3.00
CA LYS A 28 -14.28 -10.56 3.93
C LYS A 28 -15.69 -10.48 4.50
N ASP A 29 -15.84 -9.67 5.55
CA ASP A 29 -17.12 -9.49 6.24
C ASP A 29 -18.17 -8.83 5.32
N VAL A 30 -19.20 -9.60 4.99
CA VAL A 30 -20.33 -9.18 4.16
C VAL A 30 -21.24 -8.21 4.93
N THR A 31 -21.28 -8.28 6.25
CA THR A 31 -22.16 -7.44 7.09
C THR A 31 -21.78 -5.96 7.02
N LEU A 32 -20.55 -5.65 6.60
CA LEU A 32 -20.10 -4.27 6.35
C LEU A 32 -20.94 -3.58 5.27
N VAL A 33 -21.42 -4.33 4.27
CA VAL A 33 -22.29 -3.76 3.21
C VAL A 33 -23.62 -3.32 3.80
N ASP A 34 -24.22 -4.13 4.67
CA ASP A 34 -25.51 -3.81 5.28
C ASP A 34 -25.38 -2.65 6.28
N LYS A 35 -24.31 -2.63 7.08
CA LYS A 35 -23.98 -1.52 7.98
C LYS A 35 -23.79 -0.21 7.21
N LEU A 36 -23.08 -0.26 6.07
CA LEU A 36 -22.90 0.90 5.20
C LEU A 36 -24.22 1.40 4.62
N VAL A 37 -25.06 0.50 4.09
CA VAL A 37 -26.37 0.87 3.53
C VAL A 37 -27.28 1.48 4.59
N ALA A 38 -27.27 0.94 5.81
CA ALA A 38 -28.02 1.50 6.93
C ALA A 38 -27.50 2.90 7.31
N ALA A 39 -26.20 3.07 7.49
CA ALA A 39 -25.57 4.35 7.81
C ALA A 39 -25.80 5.40 6.69
N ASP A 40 -25.72 5.02 5.41
CA ASP A 40 -26.00 5.91 4.29
C ASP A 40 -27.48 6.31 4.20
N THR A 41 -28.39 5.39 4.51
CA THR A 41 -29.83 5.68 4.55
C THR A 41 -30.15 6.68 5.64
N GLU A 42 -29.59 6.50 6.83
CA GLU A 42 -29.79 7.44 7.94
C GLU A 42 -29.12 8.78 7.66
N TRP A 43 -27.92 8.78 7.09
CA TRP A 43 -27.23 9.98 6.67
C TRP A 43 -28.04 10.78 5.64
N ARG A 44 -28.68 10.12 4.66
CA ARG A 44 -29.51 10.81 3.66
C ARG A 44 -30.78 11.44 4.25
N LYS A 45 -31.39 10.82 5.26
CA LYS A 45 -32.52 11.44 6.00
C LYS A 45 -32.04 12.67 6.76
N CYS A 46 -30.94 12.52 7.50
CA CYS A 46 -30.31 13.60 8.25
C CYS A 46 -29.90 14.78 7.35
N GLU A 47 -29.36 14.50 6.16
CA GLU A 47 -29.02 15.51 5.14
C GLU A 47 -30.28 16.26 4.66
N PHE A 48 -31.37 15.54 4.40
CA PHE A 48 -32.64 16.17 4.00
C PHE A 48 -33.20 17.06 5.11
N GLU A 49 -33.19 16.59 6.36
CA GLU A 49 -33.58 17.39 7.53
C GLU A 49 -32.69 18.63 7.72
N PHE A 50 -31.38 18.48 7.54
CA PHE A 50 -30.42 19.59 7.61
C PHE A 50 -30.71 20.65 6.56
N LEU A 51 -30.90 20.24 5.29
CA LEU A 51 -31.21 21.15 4.19
C LEU A 51 -32.53 21.89 4.41
N ASN A 52 -33.55 21.20 4.93
CA ASN A 52 -34.81 21.83 5.31
C ASN A 52 -34.60 22.88 6.40
N CYS A 53 -33.89 22.55 7.48
CA CYS A 53 -33.58 23.49 8.57
C CYS A 53 -32.78 24.71 8.07
N ALA A 54 -31.75 24.48 7.23
CA ALA A 54 -30.94 25.55 6.65
C ALA A 54 -31.76 26.47 5.74
N SER A 55 -32.73 25.94 4.99
CA SER A 55 -33.64 26.75 4.16
C SER A 55 -34.54 27.66 5.00
N LEU A 56 -34.94 27.21 6.20
CA LEU A 56 -35.72 28.01 7.16
C LEU A 56 -34.87 29.16 7.73
N THR A 57 -33.56 28.97 7.94
CA THR A 57 -32.64 30.05 8.35
C THR A 57 -32.64 31.20 7.35
N CYS A 58 -32.55 30.89 6.05
CA CYS A 58 -32.63 31.89 4.97
C CYS A 58 -33.97 32.62 4.96
N SER A 59 -35.07 31.90 5.13
CA SER A 59 -36.43 32.46 5.19
C SER A 59 -36.61 33.40 6.39
N ASN A 60 -36.12 32.99 7.57
CA ASN A 60 -36.11 33.82 8.78
C ASN A 60 -35.32 35.12 8.55
N HIS A 61 -34.13 35.04 7.93
CA HIS A 61 -33.30 36.21 7.67
C HIS A 61 -33.99 37.24 6.75
N VAL A 62 -34.67 36.77 5.70
CA VAL A 62 -35.42 37.62 4.76
C VAL A 62 -36.61 38.29 5.44
N LEU A 63 -37.35 37.57 6.28
CA LEU A 63 -38.54 38.10 6.96
C LEU A 63 -38.18 39.14 8.04
N MET A 64 -37.03 38.99 8.72
CA MET A 64 -36.55 39.99 9.69
C MET A 64 -36.17 41.34 9.08
N GLN A 65 -35.93 41.42 7.77
CA GLN A 65 -35.67 42.69 7.08
C GLN A 65 -36.94 43.49 6.75
N ARG A 66 -38.14 42.92 6.96
CA ARG A 66 -39.41 43.63 6.80
C ARG A 66 -39.61 44.59 7.99
N LYS A 67 -39.76 45.89 7.72
CA LYS A 67 -39.78 47.00 8.69
C LYS A 67 -41.13 47.24 9.39
N GLU A 68 -41.92 46.21 9.68
CA GLU A 68 -43.20 46.42 10.39
C GLU A 68 -43.21 45.66 11.73
N PRO A 69 -43.18 46.38 12.87
CA PRO A 69 -43.38 45.77 14.18
C PRO A 69 -44.89 45.65 14.42
N VAL A 70 -45.39 44.42 14.47
CA VAL A 70 -46.77 44.16 14.88
C VAL A 70 -46.73 43.18 16.06
N GLY A 71 -46.93 43.70 17.28
CA GLY A 71 -47.21 42.92 18.48
C GLY A 71 -46.04 42.65 19.43
N ASP A 72 -46.35 42.64 20.74
CA ASP A 72 -45.43 42.41 21.87
C ASP A 72 -45.50 40.96 22.41
N ASP A 73 -46.15 40.05 21.68
CA ASP A 73 -46.29 38.65 22.10
C ASP A 73 -44.96 37.90 21.96
N GLU A 74 -44.48 37.41 23.09
CA GLU A 74 -43.23 36.69 23.23
C GLU A 74 -43.40 35.17 23.20
N SER A 75 -44.63 34.66 23.21
CA SER A 75 -44.89 33.22 23.23
C SER A 75 -44.71 32.61 21.84
N VAL A 76 -43.97 31.50 21.74
CA VAL A 76 -43.81 30.74 20.48
C VAL A 76 -44.94 29.73 20.40
N PRO A 77 -45.83 29.80 19.39
CA PRO A 77 -46.93 28.84 19.25
C PRO A 77 -46.39 27.41 19.14
N GLU A 78 -47.07 26.42 19.75
CA GLU A 78 -46.67 25.01 19.70
C GLU A 78 -46.50 24.49 18.27
N GLU A 79 -47.33 24.98 17.34
CA GLU A 79 -47.30 24.67 15.91
C GLU A 79 -45.96 25.04 15.25
N VAL A 80 -45.25 26.03 15.80
CA VAL A 80 -43.97 26.56 15.30
C VAL A 80 -42.78 25.93 16.03
N GLN A 81 -43.03 25.21 17.13
CA GLN A 81 -41.99 24.40 17.80
C GLN A 81 -41.67 23.13 17.01
N ASN A 82 -42.59 22.67 16.15
CA ASN A 82 -42.33 21.60 15.19
C ASN A 82 -41.67 22.15 13.92
N LEU A 83 -40.35 22.06 13.84
CA LEU A 83 -39.55 22.54 12.72
C LEU A 83 -39.87 21.85 11.38
N GLU A 84 -40.46 20.66 11.39
CA GLU A 84 -40.86 19.94 10.17
C GLU A 84 -42.16 20.50 9.56
N ALA A 85 -43.00 21.16 10.36
CA ALA A 85 -44.27 21.76 9.92
C ALA A 85 -44.13 23.24 9.50
N LEU A 86 -42.93 23.78 9.61
CA LEU A 86 -42.63 25.19 9.38
C LEU A 86 -42.57 25.48 7.88
N THR A 87 -43.46 26.36 7.41
CA THR A 87 -43.48 26.84 6.03
C THR A 87 -43.20 28.34 5.97
N ALA A 88 -42.87 28.85 4.79
CA ALA A 88 -42.71 30.29 4.56
C ALA A 88 -43.99 31.08 4.91
N GLU A 89 -45.17 30.47 4.74
CA GLU A 89 -46.47 31.06 5.06
C GLU A 89 -46.67 31.14 6.57
N THR A 90 -46.39 30.05 7.31
CA THR A 90 -46.45 30.02 8.78
C THR A 90 -45.48 31.03 9.39
N LEU A 91 -44.25 31.13 8.83
CA LEU A 91 -43.25 32.10 9.28
C LEU A 91 -43.66 33.55 9.01
N SER A 92 -44.38 33.81 7.91
CA SER A 92 -44.83 35.16 7.56
C SER A 92 -45.92 35.71 8.48
N ALA A 93 -46.62 34.84 9.22
CA ALA A 93 -47.66 35.19 10.17
C ALA A 93 -47.13 35.55 11.57
N LEU A 94 -45.83 35.38 11.83
CA LEU A 94 -45.22 35.59 13.14
C LEU A 94 -44.68 37.01 13.33
N THR A 95 -44.62 37.45 14.58
CA THR A 95 -43.99 38.73 14.94
C THR A 95 -42.46 38.64 14.84
N VAL A 96 -41.78 39.78 14.70
CA VAL A 96 -40.31 39.82 14.67
C VAL A 96 -39.69 39.21 15.94
N THR A 97 -40.34 39.34 17.09
CA THR A 97 -39.87 38.76 18.36
C THR A 97 -40.02 37.24 18.39
N GLN A 98 -41.13 36.71 17.86
CA GLN A 98 -41.33 35.28 17.68
C GLN A 98 -40.34 34.69 16.67
N ILE A 99 -40.12 35.35 15.53
CA ILE A 99 -39.14 34.93 14.52
C ILE A 99 -37.72 34.86 15.11
N LYS A 100 -37.34 35.77 16.02
CA LYS A 100 -36.06 35.69 16.74
C LYS A 100 -35.95 34.43 17.61
N LYS A 101 -37.02 34.04 18.31
CA LYS A 101 -37.04 32.82 19.13
C LYS A 101 -37.02 31.55 18.27
N VAL A 102 -37.80 31.53 17.18
CA VAL A 102 -37.81 30.44 16.19
C VAL A 102 -36.44 30.28 15.54
N ARG A 103 -35.76 31.39 15.22
CA ARG A 103 -34.38 31.34 14.71
C ARG A 103 -33.44 30.63 15.67
N LEU A 104 -33.50 30.90 16.98
CA LEU A 104 -32.65 30.20 17.95
C LEU A 104 -32.90 28.69 17.93
N LEU A 105 -34.17 28.26 17.85
CA LEU A 105 -34.53 26.85 17.72
C LEU A 105 -34.03 26.23 16.40
N VAL A 106 -34.11 26.97 15.30
CA VAL A 106 -33.57 26.54 13.99
C VAL A 106 -32.04 26.45 14.05
N ASP A 107 -31.36 27.44 14.63
CA ASP A 107 -29.90 27.47 14.77
C ASP A 107 -29.42 26.27 15.62
N GLU A 108 -30.11 25.96 16.73
CA GLU A 108 -29.86 24.75 17.55
C GLU A 108 -30.11 23.44 16.79
N ALA A 109 -31.20 23.37 16.01
CA ALA A 109 -31.50 22.20 15.20
C ALA A 109 -30.48 21.98 14.08
N VAL A 110 -30.06 23.05 13.38
CA VAL A 110 -28.99 23.01 12.37
C VAL A 110 -27.69 22.49 12.98
N GLU A 111 -27.29 22.99 14.15
CA GLU A 111 -26.07 22.53 14.82
C GLU A 111 -26.18 21.05 15.26
N LYS A 112 -27.33 20.63 15.77
CA LYS A 112 -27.58 19.24 16.18
C LYS A 112 -27.54 18.30 14.97
N THR A 113 -28.25 18.64 13.90
CA THR A 113 -28.34 17.80 12.69
C THR A 113 -27.00 17.77 11.96
N ASP A 114 -26.24 18.86 11.92
CA ASP A 114 -24.89 18.86 11.32
C ASP A 114 -23.91 17.95 12.10
N LYS A 115 -23.96 17.97 13.44
CA LYS A 115 -23.16 17.05 14.28
C LYS A 115 -23.51 15.59 14.01
N GLU A 116 -24.80 15.26 13.92
CA GLU A 116 -25.21 13.88 13.62
C GLU A 116 -24.85 13.49 12.18
N ARG A 117 -25.00 14.40 11.21
CA ARG A 117 -24.58 14.22 9.83
C ARG A 117 -23.08 13.90 9.73
N MET A 118 -22.23 14.66 10.41
CA MET A 118 -20.78 14.42 10.44
C MET A 118 -20.43 13.07 11.08
N LYS A 119 -21.14 12.69 12.15
CA LYS A 119 -20.96 11.40 12.82
C LYS A 119 -21.34 10.23 11.91
N LEU A 120 -22.50 10.29 11.26
CA LEU A 120 -22.97 9.28 10.30
C LEU A 120 -22.07 9.20 9.06
N GLU A 121 -21.53 10.34 8.61
CA GLU A 121 -20.56 10.37 7.52
C GLU A 121 -19.26 9.65 7.88
N ALA A 122 -18.73 9.89 9.09
CA ALA A 122 -17.56 9.19 9.61
C ALA A 122 -17.83 7.69 9.76
N GLU A 123 -18.95 7.30 10.36
CA GLU A 123 -19.34 5.89 10.51
C GLU A 123 -19.48 5.18 9.15
N ARG A 124 -20.18 5.81 8.20
CA ARG A 124 -20.31 5.30 6.82
C ARG A 124 -18.94 5.13 6.16
N PHE A 125 -18.03 6.08 6.37
CA PHE A 125 -16.68 6.03 5.81
C PHE A 125 -15.84 4.90 6.41
N GLU A 126 -15.94 4.65 7.72
CA GLU A 126 -15.25 3.54 8.38
C GLU A 126 -15.66 2.18 7.78
N TYR A 127 -16.97 1.97 7.52
CA TYR A 127 -17.42 0.76 6.83
C TYR A 127 -16.95 0.71 5.37
N LEU A 128 -17.05 1.82 4.64
CA LEU A 128 -16.70 1.88 3.22
C LEU A 128 -15.21 1.61 2.96
N ARG A 129 -14.32 2.04 3.86
CA ARG A 129 -12.87 1.90 3.69
C ARG A 129 -12.40 0.44 3.71
N GLU A 130 -13.12 -0.44 4.41
CA GLU A 130 -12.79 -1.87 4.55
C GLU A 130 -13.47 -2.75 3.47
N ILE A 131 -14.23 -2.15 2.56
CA ILE A 131 -14.85 -2.86 1.43
C ILE A 131 -13.94 -2.76 0.21
N GLY A 132 -13.40 -3.90 -0.22
CA GLY A 132 -12.50 -3.97 -1.37
C GLY A 132 -13.18 -3.67 -2.70
N ASN A 133 -12.35 -3.35 -3.70
CA ASN A 133 -12.75 -3.09 -5.07
C ASN A 133 -13.48 -4.29 -5.72
N LEU A 134 -14.24 -4.04 -6.78
CA LEU A 134 -14.86 -5.10 -7.58
C LEU A 134 -13.78 -5.98 -8.23
N LEU A 135 -14.00 -7.29 -8.21
CA LEU A 135 -13.06 -8.26 -8.76
C LEU A 135 -13.22 -8.37 -10.27
N HIS A 136 -12.10 -8.48 -10.99
CA HIS A 136 -12.12 -8.86 -12.38
C HIS A 136 -12.63 -10.32 -12.52
N PRO A 137 -13.43 -10.67 -13.55
CA PRO A 137 -14.00 -12.02 -13.69
C PRO A 137 -12.98 -13.17 -13.78
N SER A 138 -11.72 -12.88 -14.14
CA SER A 138 -10.65 -13.89 -14.23
C SER A 138 -9.81 -14.09 -12.97
N VAL A 139 -10.16 -13.44 -11.86
CA VAL A 139 -9.49 -13.68 -10.57
C VAL A 139 -9.91 -15.06 -10.03
N PRO A 140 -8.95 -15.93 -9.63
CA PRO A 140 -9.28 -17.20 -8.99
C PRO A 140 -9.90 -16.95 -7.60
N ILE A 141 -11.03 -17.59 -7.32
CA ILE A 141 -11.76 -17.39 -6.06
C ILE A 141 -11.28 -18.42 -5.04
N SER A 142 -10.33 -18.01 -4.19
CA SER A 142 -9.81 -18.81 -3.07
C SER A 142 -9.17 -17.92 -2.00
N ASN A 143 -8.92 -18.51 -0.84
CA ASN A 143 -8.18 -17.91 0.27
C ASN A 143 -6.84 -18.62 0.52
N ASP A 144 -6.45 -19.58 -0.32
CA ASP A 144 -5.19 -20.31 -0.25
C ASP A 144 -4.27 -19.91 -1.41
N GLU A 145 -3.17 -19.21 -1.11
CA GLU A 145 -2.20 -18.78 -2.12
C GLU A 145 -1.29 -19.89 -2.61
N ASP A 146 -1.01 -20.91 -1.79
CA ASP A 146 -0.02 -21.94 -2.14
C ASP A 146 -0.62 -22.96 -3.12
N GLU A 147 -1.91 -23.28 -2.97
CA GLU A 147 -2.61 -24.28 -3.77
C GLU A 147 -3.35 -23.67 -4.98
N ASP A 148 -4.05 -22.54 -4.80
CA ASP A 148 -5.05 -22.08 -5.78
C ASP A 148 -4.62 -20.88 -6.63
N ASN A 149 -3.43 -20.33 -6.38
CA ASN A 149 -2.84 -19.32 -7.26
C ASN A 149 -2.60 -19.89 -8.66
N LYS A 150 -3.21 -19.28 -9.67
CA LYS A 150 -3.19 -19.82 -11.03
C LYS A 150 -1.92 -19.38 -11.77
N VAL A 151 -1.10 -20.33 -12.19
CA VAL A 151 0.04 -20.06 -13.08
C VAL A 151 -0.50 -19.76 -14.49
N GLU A 152 -0.28 -18.53 -14.97
CA GLU A 152 -0.72 -18.10 -16.30
C GLU A 152 0.36 -18.36 -17.36
N ARG A 153 1.64 -18.13 -17.02
CA ARG A 153 2.78 -18.23 -17.94
C ARG A 153 4.04 -18.68 -17.20
N THR A 154 4.98 -19.28 -17.93
CA THR A 154 6.32 -19.65 -17.43
C THR A 154 7.37 -19.32 -18.49
N TRP A 155 8.55 -18.86 -18.07
CA TRP A 155 9.66 -18.55 -18.96
C TRP A 155 11.00 -19.04 -18.38
N GLY A 156 11.87 -19.55 -19.25
CA GLY A 156 13.18 -20.10 -18.88
C GLY A 156 13.12 -21.47 -18.21
N ASP A 157 14.28 -21.98 -17.78
CA ASP A 157 14.38 -23.26 -17.06
C ASP A 157 14.22 -23.03 -15.54
N CYS A 158 13.06 -23.40 -15.03
CA CYS A 158 12.71 -23.30 -13.61
C CYS A 158 12.97 -24.60 -12.83
N SER A 159 13.80 -25.51 -13.34
CA SER A 159 14.12 -26.80 -12.70
C SER A 159 15.58 -26.92 -12.27
N VAL A 160 16.46 -26.11 -12.85
CA VAL A 160 17.89 -26.11 -12.54
C VAL A 160 18.11 -25.71 -11.09
N GLN A 161 18.90 -26.52 -10.38
CA GLN A 161 19.41 -26.19 -9.05
C GLN A 161 20.89 -25.80 -9.12
N LYS A 162 21.31 -24.90 -8.23
CA LYS A 162 22.68 -24.43 -8.11
C LYS A 162 23.17 -24.49 -6.67
N LYS A 163 24.49 -24.38 -6.49
CA LYS A 163 25.17 -24.77 -5.24
C LYS A 163 24.81 -23.87 -4.06
N TYR A 164 24.92 -22.56 -4.22
CA TYR A 164 24.78 -21.61 -3.11
C TYR A 164 23.51 -20.78 -3.25
N SER A 165 22.90 -20.48 -2.10
CA SER A 165 21.80 -19.51 -2.00
C SER A 165 22.32 -18.08 -2.05
N HIS A 166 21.45 -17.12 -2.36
CA HIS A 166 21.80 -15.70 -2.35
C HIS A 166 22.39 -15.24 -1.00
N VAL A 167 22.02 -15.88 0.12
CA VAL A 167 22.51 -15.55 1.47
C VAL A 167 24.03 -15.78 1.59
N ASP A 168 24.54 -16.86 1.01
CA ASP A 168 25.98 -17.15 1.00
C ASP A 168 26.69 -16.26 -0.03
N LEU A 169 26.09 -16.12 -1.21
CA LEU A 169 26.68 -15.41 -2.35
C LEU A 169 26.96 -13.93 -2.05
N VAL A 170 26.04 -13.23 -1.36
CA VAL A 170 26.26 -11.82 -0.96
C VAL A 170 27.47 -11.65 -0.05
N VAL A 171 27.82 -12.67 0.74
CA VAL A 171 29.02 -12.67 1.60
C VAL A 171 30.27 -13.05 0.82
N MET A 172 30.19 -14.07 -0.05
CA MET A 172 31.34 -14.57 -0.82
C MET A 172 31.96 -13.52 -1.73
N ILE A 173 31.16 -12.58 -2.24
CA ILE A 173 31.64 -11.43 -3.05
C ILE A 173 31.99 -10.19 -2.22
N ASP A 174 31.94 -10.28 -0.87
CA ASP A 174 32.10 -9.16 0.08
C ASP A 174 31.18 -7.95 -0.22
N GLY A 175 29.96 -8.22 -0.70
CA GLY A 175 29.00 -7.20 -1.07
C GLY A 175 28.06 -6.76 0.06
N PHE A 176 28.08 -7.47 1.20
CA PHE A 176 27.10 -7.32 2.27
C PHE A 176 27.75 -7.39 3.66
N ASP A 177 27.24 -6.58 4.59
CA ASP A 177 27.57 -6.64 6.02
C ASP A 177 26.30 -6.47 6.87
N GLY A 178 25.70 -7.60 7.26
CA GLY A 178 24.50 -7.64 8.09
C GLY A 178 24.77 -7.52 9.58
N GLU A 179 25.94 -7.93 10.07
CA GLU A 179 26.26 -7.83 11.50
C GLU A 179 26.41 -6.37 11.92
N ARG A 180 27.16 -5.56 11.15
CA ARG A 180 27.26 -4.13 11.41
C ARG A 180 25.96 -3.40 11.09
N GLY A 181 25.21 -3.85 10.08
CA GLY A 181 23.90 -3.32 9.77
C GLY A 181 22.92 -3.48 10.93
N ALA A 182 22.91 -4.65 11.58
CA ALA A 182 22.06 -4.92 12.72
C ALA A 182 22.39 -4.04 13.95
N VAL A 183 23.67 -3.76 14.17
CA VAL A 183 24.11 -2.84 15.24
C VAL A 183 23.65 -1.41 14.98
N VAL A 184 23.66 -0.95 13.73
CA VAL A 184 23.36 0.45 13.38
C VAL A 184 21.86 0.71 13.24
N ALA A 185 21.12 -0.16 12.56
CA ALA A 185 19.73 0.07 12.18
C ALA A 185 18.73 -0.90 12.83
N GLY A 186 19.19 -1.81 13.69
CA GLY A 186 18.38 -2.88 14.27
C GLY A 186 18.24 -4.10 13.35
N SER A 187 17.43 -5.08 13.76
CA SER A 187 17.22 -6.33 13.01
C SER A 187 16.94 -6.09 11.52
N ARG A 188 17.48 -6.93 10.63
CA ARG A 188 17.43 -6.79 9.16
C ARG A 188 18.10 -5.52 8.58
N GLY A 189 18.74 -4.70 9.40
CA GLY A 189 19.65 -3.66 8.95
C GLY A 189 20.85 -4.25 8.19
N TYR A 190 21.28 -3.59 7.13
CA TYR A 190 22.40 -4.06 6.31
C TYR A 190 23.24 -2.90 5.76
N PHE A 191 24.51 -3.18 5.49
CA PHE A 191 25.32 -2.36 4.58
C PHE A 191 25.55 -3.10 3.28
N LEU A 192 25.23 -2.46 2.16
CA LEU A 192 25.67 -2.87 0.83
C LEU A 192 27.05 -2.26 0.54
N LYS A 193 27.94 -3.03 -0.09
CA LYS A 193 29.33 -2.61 -0.34
C LYS A 193 29.84 -3.06 -1.70
N GLY A 194 30.86 -2.35 -2.19
CA GLY A 194 31.70 -2.75 -3.30
C GLY A 194 30.89 -3.18 -4.54
N PRO A 195 31.02 -4.43 -5.01
CA PRO A 195 30.41 -4.85 -6.27
C PRO A 195 28.88 -4.79 -6.27
N LEU A 196 28.21 -5.00 -5.12
CA LEU A 196 26.75 -4.95 -5.08
C LEU A 196 26.19 -3.53 -5.18
N VAL A 197 26.93 -2.52 -4.71
CA VAL A 197 26.53 -1.11 -4.91
C VAL A 197 26.54 -0.78 -6.40
N PHE A 198 27.55 -1.23 -7.14
CA PHE A 198 27.59 -1.03 -8.60
C PHE A 198 26.51 -1.83 -9.32
N LEU A 199 26.25 -3.07 -8.89
CA LEU A 199 25.18 -3.90 -9.48
C LEU A 199 23.79 -3.27 -9.26
N GLU A 200 23.54 -2.72 -8.07
CA GLU A 200 22.31 -1.96 -7.78
C GLU A 200 22.17 -0.74 -8.69
N GLN A 201 23.21 0.07 -8.83
CA GLN A 201 23.20 1.23 -9.73
C GLN A 201 23.00 0.80 -11.20
N ALA A 202 23.57 -0.33 -11.61
CA ALA A 202 23.36 -0.89 -12.94
C ALA A 202 21.90 -1.28 -13.18
N LEU A 203 21.28 -1.95 -12.20
CA LEU A 203 19.86 -2.32 -12.24
C LEU A 203 18.94 -1.09 -12.31
N ILE A 204 19.21 -0.08 -11.49
CA ILE A 204 18.43 1.17 -11.48
C ILE A 204 18.49 1.83 -12.86
N ASN A 205 19.70 2.06 -13.39
CA ASN A 205 19.86 2.71 -14.69
C ASN A 205 19.25 1.90 -15.84
N TYR A 206 19.40 0.57 -15.82
CA TYR A 206 18.85 -0.29 -16.85
C TYR A 206 17.31 -0.28 -16.85
N ALA A 207 16.69 -0.42 -15.68
CA ALA A 207 15.23 -0.39 -15.53
C ALA A 207 14.65 0.96 -16.00
N LEU A 208 15.27 2.09 -15.59
CA LEU A 208 14.85 3.42 -16.03
C LEU A 208 14.99 3.62 -17.53
N ARG A 209 16.06 3.12 -18.16
CA ARG A 209 16.22 3.21 -19.63
C ARG A 209 15.17 2.41 -20.39
N ILE A 210 14.76 1.25 -19.89
CA ILE A 210 13.66 0.48 -20.50
C ILE A 210 12.34 1.25 -20.40
N LEU A 211 12.00 1.77 -19.22
CA LEU A 211 10.76 2.52 -19.07
C LEU A 211 10.78 3.82 -19.88
N TYR A 212 11.93 4.49 -19.97
CA TYR A 212 12.10 5.67 -20.82
C TYR A 212 11.84 5.36 -22.30
N SER A 213 12.34 4.23 -22.82
CA SER A 213 12.08 3.83 -24.22
C SER A 213 10.61 3.44 -24.48
N LYS A 214 9.87 3.09 -23.42
CA LYS A 214 8.41 2.84 -23.42
C LYS A 214 7.58 4.10 -23.08
N HIS A 215 8.18 5.28 -23.20
CA HIS A 215 7.55 6.59 -23.00
C HIS A 215 7.03 6.86 -21.58
N TYR A 216 7.62 6.24 -20.56
CA TYR A 216 7.40 6.64 -19.18
C TYR A 216 8.17 7.92 -18.84
N THR A 217 7.58 8.77 -18.01
CA THR A 217 8.24 9.93 -17.42
C THR A 217 8.95 9.52 -16.14
N MET A 218 10.26 9.77 -16.03
CA MET A 218 11.03 9.43 -14.84
C MET A 218 10.62 10.35 -13.68
N LEU A 219 10.28 9.78 -12.53
CA LEU A 219 9.78 10.54 -11.39
C LEU A 219 10.45 10.09 -10.09
N TYR A 220 11.29 10.98 -9.54
CA TYR A 220 11.83 10.84 -8.20
C TYR A 220 10.85 11.42 -7.19
N THR A 221 10.47 10.65 -6.16
CA THR A 221 9.41 11.02 -5.22
C THR A 221 9.95 11.45 -3.86
N PRO A 222 9.24 12.31 -3.10
CA PRO A 222 9.48 12.46 -1.67
C PRO A 222 9.35 11.12 -0.94
N PHE A 223 10.22 10.85 0.04
CA PHE A 223 10.22 9.57 0.76
C PHE A 223 9.33 9.57 2.01
N PHE A 224 8.68 10.69 2.30
CA PHE A 224 7.70 10.81 3.37
C PHE A 224 6.47 11.58 2.86
N MET A 225 5.30 11.20 3.38
CA MET A 225 4.03 11.85 3.09
C MET A 225 3.38 12.33 4.38
N ARG A 226 2.63 13.44 4.29
CA ARG A 226 1.79 13.93 5.40
C ARG A 226 0.72 12.89 5.73
N LYS A 227 0.39 12.72 7.02
CA LYS A 227 -0.61 11.77 7.51
C LYS A 227 -1.92 11.83 6.72
N GLU A 228 -2.45 13.04 6.52
CA GLU A 228 -3.73 13.26 5.82
C GLU A 228 -3.71 12.74 4.38
N VAL A 229 -2.58 12.82 3.68
CA VAL A 229 -2.45 12.37 2.28
C VAL A 229 -2.17 10.87 2.24
N MET A 230 -1.34 10.37 3.16
CA MET A 230 -1.06 8.93 3.27
C MET A 230 -2.34 8.13 3.52
N GLN A 231 -3.26 8.63 4.35
CA GLN A 231 -4.55 8.00 4.61
C GLN A 231 -5.45 7.86 3.36
N GLU A 232 -5.17 8.59 2.29
CA GLU A 232 -5.93 8.49 1.05
C GLU A 232 -5.45 7.35 0.16
N VAL A 233 -4.19 6.93 0.31
CA VAL A 233 -3.47 5.95 -0.53
C VAL A 233 -3.01 4.69 0.20
N ALA A 234 -3.11 4.64 1.53
CA ALA A 234 -2.81 3.47 2.36
C ALA A 234 -4.07 2.95 3.07
N GLN A 235 -4.11 1.64 3.34
CA GLN A 235 -5.11 0.98 4.18
C GLN A 235 -4.74 1.12 5.66
N LEU A 236 -5.71 0.98 6.57
CA LEU A 236 -5.43 1.09 8.00
C LEU A 236 -4.41 0.06 8.49
N SER A 237 -4.54 -1.19 8.09
CA SER A 237 -3.58 -2.25 8.45
C SER A 237 -2.14 -1.89 8.06
N GLN A 238 -1.95 -1.16 6.96
CA GLN A 238 -0.62 -0.73 6.52
C GLN A 238 0.00 0.30 7.48
N PHE A 239 -0.80 1.12 8.18
CA PHE A 239 -0.27 2.03 9.19
C PHE A 239 0.34 1.29 10.39
N ASP A 240 -0.25 0.14 10.75
CA ASP A 240 0.18 -0.64 11.90
C ASP A 240 1.29 -1.65 11.54
N GLU A 241 1.28 -2.18 10.32
CA GLU A 241 2.12 -3.31 9.92
C GLU A 241 3.28 -2.95 8.98
N GLU A 242 3.15 -1.86 8.21
CA GLU A 242 4.05 -1.56 7.09
C GLU A 242 4.75 -0.19 7.21
N LEU A 243 4.06 0.86 7.66
CA LEU A 243 4.53 2.24 7.55
C LEU A 243 5.30 2.74 8.78
N TYR A 244 6.52 3.23 8.57
CA TYR A 244 7.26 3.95 9.60
C TYR A 244 6.71 5.37 9.80
N LYS A 245 6.44 5.75 11.05
CA LYS A 245 6.08 7.12 11.42
C LYS A 245 7.31 8.02 11.57
N VAL A 246 7.25 9.21 11.00
CA VAL A 246 8.24 10.28 11.10
C VAL A 246 7.63 11.43 11.89
N ILE A 247 8.34 11.86 12.93
CA ILE A 247 7.94 12.97 13.80
C ILE A 247 8.86 14.16 13.53
N GLY A 248 8.29 15.27 13.10
CA GLY A 248 9.01 16.53 12.88
C GLY A 248 8.31 17.71 13.55
N LYS A 249 8.95 18.88 13.56
CA LYS A 249 8.26 20.14 13.92
C LYS A 249 7.40 20.63 12.75
N THR A 250 6.26 21.25 13.05
CA THR A 250 5.39 21.85 12.02
C THR A 250 6.00 23.10 11.40
N SER A 251 6.81 23.83 12.16
CA SER A 251 7.49 25.04 11.71
C SER A 251 9.00 24.95 11.96
N GLU A 252 9.75 25.63 11.09
CA GLU A 252 11.19 25.87 11.24
C GLU A 252 11.50 26.94 12.31
N LYS A 253 10.47 27.53 12.93
CA LYS A 253 10.63 28.52 14.01
C LYS A 253 11.02 27.82 15.31
N SER A 254 11.99 28.40 16.01
CA SER A 254 12.47 27.91 17.33
C SER A 254 11.36 27.82 18.37
N ASP A 255 10.43 28.77 18.32
CA ASP A 255 9.42 29.00 19.36
C ASP A 255 8.17 28.15 19.15
N ASP A 256 8.06 27.49 18.00
CA ASP A 256 6.98 26.56 17.71
C ASP A 256 7.31 25.16 18.25
N SER A 257 6.44 24.69 19.13
CA SER A 257 6.51 23.36 19.76
C SER A 257 5.54 22.36 19.15
N SER A 258 4.77 22.77 18.13
CA SER A 258 3.85 21.88 17.44
C SER A 258 4.60 20.79 16.66
N ILE A 259 4.03 19.59 16.71
CA ILE A 259 4.58 18.38 16.10
C ILE A 259 3.73 18.03 14.87
N ASP A 260 4.40 17.68 13.77
CA ASP A 260 3.78 17.18 12.55
C ASP A 260 4.13 15.70 12.34
N GLU A 261 3.11 14.88 12.09
CA GLU A 261 3.22 13.46 11.83
C GLU A 261 3.26 13.19 10.32
N LYS A 262 4.34 12.56 9.86
CA LYS A 262 4.50 12.07 8.49
C LYS A 262 4.76 10.57 8.52
N TYR A 263 4.69 9.92 7.37
CA TYR A 263 4.97 8.49 7.22
C TYR A 263 5.97 8.29 6.08
N LEU A 264 6.98 7.45 6.30
CA LEU A 264 7.85 7.01 5.21
C LEU A 264 7.04 6.17 4.24
N ILE A 265 7.35 6.29 2.95
CA ILE A 265 6.65 5.56 1.90
C ILE A 265 7.08 4.08 1.90
N ALA A 266 6.13 3.17 1.72
CA ALA A 266 6.41 1.75 1.50
C ALA A 266 6.63 1.41 0.02
N THR A 267 6.33 2.37 -0.86
CA THR A 267 6.31 2.23 -2.31
C THR A 267 6.21 3.63 -2.95
N SER A 268 6.82 3.86 -4.13
CA SER A 268 6.62 5.09 -4.90
C SER A 268 5.19 5.24 -5.43
N GLU A 269 4.43 4.15 -5.50
CA GLU A 269 3.00 4.18 -5.79
C GLU A 269 2.25 5.21 -4.93
N GLN A 270 2.53 5.28 -3.63
CA GLN A 270 1.83 6.16 -2.68
C GLN A 270 1.96 7.66 -3.05
N PRO A 271 3.18 8.22 -3.18
CA PRO A 271 3.34 9.61 -3.59
C PRO A 271 2.94 9.84 -5.05
N ILE A 272 3.12 8.86 -5.96
CA ILE A 272 2.73 9.02 -7.37
C ILE A 272 1.21 9.06 -7.51
N ALA A 273 0.47 8.20 -6.80
CA ALA A 273 -0.99 8.22 -6.77
C ALA A 273 -1.52 9.57 -6.28
N ALA A 274 -0.90 10.14 -5.24
CA ALA A 274 -1.26 11.45 -4.71
C ALA A 274 -0.76 12.63 -5.54
N PHE A 275 0.06 12.40 -6.58
CA PHE A 275 0.72 13.46 -7.34
C PHE A 275 -0.27 14.35 -8.11
N LEU A 276 -1.31 13.74 -8.69
CA LEU A 276 -2.37 14.43 -9.45
C LEU A 276 -3.68 14.56 -8.64
N ARG A 277 -3.57 14.56 -7.30
CA ARG A 277 -4.71 14.65 -6.38
C ARG A 277 -5.55 15.90 -6.68
N GLU A 278 -6.87 15.70 -6.71
CA GLU A 278 -7.89 16.72 -7.01
C GLU A 278 -7.91 17.28 -8.44
N GLU A 279 -7.10 16.75 -9.36
CA GLU A 279 -7.05 17.21 -10.74
C GLU A 279 -8.16 16.65 -11.64
N TRP A 280 -8.35 17.32 -12.79
CA TRP A 280 -9.18 16.87 -13.91
C TRP A 280 -8.27 16.58 -15.10
N LEU A 281 -8.10 15.30 -15.42
CA LEU A 281 -7.19 14.85 -16.48
C LEU A 281 -7.91 14.82 -17.82
N LYS A 282 -7.28 15.39 -18.86
CA LYS A 282 -7.86 15.42 -20.20
C LYS A 282 -7.73 14.05 -20.88
N PRO A 283 -8.74 13.61 -21.66
CA PRO A 283 -8.68 12.35 -22.38
C PRO A 283 -7.46 12.22 -23.30
N GLU A 284 -7.07 13.31 -23.98
CA GLU A 284 -5.93 13.34 -24.89
C GLU A 284 -4.56 13.18 -24.20
N ASP A 285 -4.47 13.42 -22.90
CA ASP A 285 -3.23 13.26 -22.13
C ASP A 285 -3.07 11.82 -21.61
N LEU A 286 -4.13 10.99 -21.67
CA LEU A 286 -4.13 9.62 -21.17
C LEU A 286 -3.72 8.61 -22.27
N PRO A 287 -2.91 7.59 -21.95
CA PRO A 287 -2.41 7.25 -20.62
C PRO A 287 -1.18 8.09 -20.19
N ILE A 288 -1.20 8.58 -18.94
CA ILE A 288 -0.02 9.22 -18.32
C ILE A 288 0.79 8.14 -17.60
N ARG A 289 2.08 8.03 -17.93
CA ARG A 289 2.97 6.96 -17.48
C ARG A 289 4.14 7.51 -16.67
N TYR A 290 4.32 7.02 -15.44
CA TYR A 290 5.44 7.40 -14.57
C TYR A 290 6.31 6.20 -14.20
N ALA A 291 7.62 6.39 -14.31
CA ALA A 291 8.63 5.49 -13.78
C ALA A 291 9.09 6.04 -12.43
N GLY A 292 8.47 5.58 -11.36
CA GLY A 292 8.80 5.94 -9.99
C GLY A 292 10.16 5.40 -9.59
N PHE A 293 11.03 6.25 -9.05
CA PHE A 293 12.29 5.84 -8.43
C PHE A 293 12.33 6.34 -6.98
N SER A 294 12.38 5.40 -6.04
CA SER A 294 12.43 5.74 -4.62
C SER A 294 13.10 4.67 -3.77
N THR A 295 13.54 5.07 -2.57
CA THR A 295 13.81 4.15 -1.48
C THR A 295 12.49 3.88 -0.75
N CYS A 296 12.16 2.60 -0.58
CA CYS A 296 10.97 2.10 0.08
C CYS A 296 11.30 1.67 1.51
N PHE A 297 10.40 1.94 2.45
CA PHE A 297 10.55 1.61 3.86
C PHE A 297 9.38 0.75 4.34
N ARG A 298 9.67 -0.45 4.87
CA ARG A 298 8.64 -1.39 5.35
C ARG A 298 8.99 -1.94 6.73
N GLN A 299 8.08 -1.84 7.69
CA GLN A 299 8.28 -2.38 9.03
C GLN A 299 8.27 -3.92 9.05
N GLU A 300 7.66 -4.56 8.05
CA GLU A 300 7.64 -6.02 7.89
C GLU A 300 7.08 -6.77 9.13
N VAL A 301 6.15 -6.14 9.85
CA VAL A 301 5.45 -6.74 11.00
C VAL A 301 4.66 -7.96 10.52
N GLY A 302 4.61 -9.03 11.33
CA GLY A 302 3.94 -10.29 10.97
C GLY A 302 4.82 -11.31 10.23
N SER A 303 5.99 -10.92 9.73
CA SER A 303 6.94 -11.83 9.05
C SER A 303 8.02 -12.42 9.96
N HIS A 304 7.75 -12.54 11.27
CA HIS A 304 8.76 -12.91 12.27
C HIS A 304 9.43 -14.25 11.93
N GLY A 305 10.76 -14.27 11.85
CA GLY A 305 11.54 -15.48 11.54
C GLY A 305 11.60 -15.87 10.05
N ARG A 306 10.86 -15.20 9.15
CA ARG A 306 10.91 -15.47 7.71
C ARG A 306 12.00 -14.62 7.04
N ASP A 307 12.81 -15.26 6.18
CA ASP A 307 13.87 -14.65 5.35
C ASP A 307 14.75 -13.64 6.11
N THR A 308 15.16 -13.97 7.33
CA THR A 308 15.90 -13.07 8.23
C THR A 308 17.36 -12.86 7.86
N ARG A 309 17.87 -13.59 6.86
CA ARG A 309 19.27 -13.53 6.40
C ARG A 309 19.35 -12.97 4.98
N GLY A 310 20.46 -12.29 4.68
CA GLY A 310 20.71 -11.68 3.37
C GLY A 310 19.93 -10.38 3.19
N ILE A 311 19.61 -10.05 1.93
CA ILE A 311 18.99 -8.78 1.53
C ILE A 311 17.62 -8.94 0.86
N PHE A 312 17.02 -10.14 0.89
CA PHE A 312 15.75 -10.42 0.18
C PHE A 312 14.52 -9.77 0.84
N ARG A 313 14.47 -9.79 2.18
CA ARG A 313 13.43 -9.14 3.00
C ARG A 313 14.08 -8.22 4.01
N VAL A 314 14.03 -6.92 3.75
CA VAL A 314 14.72 -5.87 4.51
C VAL A 314 13.80 -4.67 4.70
N HIS A 315 14.10 -3.83 5.69
CA HIS A 315 13.27 -2.66 6.01
C HIS A 315 13.44 -1.49 5.04
N GLN A 316 14.55 -1.44 4.31
CA GLN A 316 14.88 -0.38 3.37
C GLN A 316 15.36 -1.03 2.07
N PHE A 317 14.86 -0.58 0.92
CA PHE A 317 15.32 -1.05 -0.39
C PHE A 317 14.91 -0.08 -1.51
N GLU A 318 15.67 -0.03 -2.58
CA GLU A 318 15.38 0.78 -3.75
C GLU A 318 14.40 0.05 -4.69
N LYS A 319 13.48 0.81 -5.28
CA LYS A 319 12.49 0.27 -6.21
C LYS A 319 12.27 1.20 -7.40
N ILE A 320 12.17 0.59 -8.58
CA ILE A 320 11.68 1.21 -9.81
C ILE A 320 10.27 0.68 -10.06
N GLU A 321 9.33 1.59 -10.28
CA GLU A 321 7.90 1.30 -10.34
C GLU A 321 7.26 1.90 -11.58
N GLN A 322 6.42 1.13 -12.23
CA GLN A 322 5.51 1.59 -13.28
C GLN A 322 4.23 2.08 -12.59
N PHE A 323 3.80 3.29 -12.91
CA PHE A 323 2.51 3.82 -12.48
C PHE A 323 1.80 4.44 -13.68
N VAL A 324 0.54 4.09 -13.90
CA VAL A 324 -0.22 4.58 -15.06
C VAL A 324 -1.58 5.09 -14.65
N TYR A 325 -1.90 6.30 -15.11
CA TYR A 325 -3.25 6.84 -15.15
C TYR A 325 -3.84 6.54 -16.53
N ALA A 326 -4.91 5.76 -16.57
CA ALA A 326 -5.56 5.29 -17.80
C ALA A 326 -7.00 5.80 -17.92
N SER A 327 -7.51 5.84 -19.15
CA SER A 327 -8.94 6.07 -19.39
C SER A 327 -9.79 4.98 -18.71
N PRO A 328 -10.93 5.33 -18.09
CA PRO A 328 -11.86 4.35 -17.54
C PRO A 328 -12.68 3.62 -18.61
N HIS A 329 -12.62 4.05 -19.88
CA HIS A 329 -13.47 3.54 -20.96
C HIS A 329 -12.80 2.45 -21.81
N ASP A 330 -13.63 1.72 -22.55
CA ASP A 330 -13.25 0.81 -23.62
C ASP A 330 -12.21 -0.27 -23.24
N GLY A 331 -12.17 -0.66 -21.95
CA GLY A 331 -11.20 -1.64 -21.46
C GLY A 331 -9.75 -1.14 -21.45
N LYS A 332 -9.49 0.15 -21.65
CA LYS A 332 -8.13 0.71 -21.78
C LYS A 332 -7.22 0.42 -20.59
N SER A 333 -7.77 0.42 -19.37
CA SER A 333 -6.99 0.03 -18.19
C SER A 333 -6.57 -1.45 -18.21
N TRP A 334 -7.37 -2.34 -18.78
CA TRP A 334 -7.04 -3.77 -18.85
C TRP A 334 -6.03 -4.06 -19.97
N GLU A 335 -6.12 -3.36 -21.10
CA GLU A 335 -5.05 -3.37 -22.11
C GLU A 335 -3.72 -2.89 -21.51
N MET A 336 -3.76 -1.80 -20.73
CA MET A 336 -2.58 -1.28 -20.03
C MET A 336 -2.05 -2.25 -18.97
N PHE A 337 -2.93 -2.95 -18.25
CA PHE A 337 -2.54 -3.96 -17.27
C PHE A 337 -1.69 -5.07 -17.91
N ASP A 338 -2.12 -5.57 -19.08
CA ASP A 338 -1.38 -6.57 -19.85
C ASP A 338 -0.06 -5.99 -20.41
N GLU A 339 -0.04 -4.71 -20.83
CA GLU A 339 1.18 -4.01 -21.26
C GLU A 339 2.20 -3.85 -20.13
N MET A 340 1.75 -3.50 -18.91
CA MET A 340 2.62 -3.27 -17.75
C MET A 340 3.29 -4.56 -17.27
N ILE A 341 2.53 -5.68 -17.19
CA ILE A 341 3.12 -6.98 -16.85
C ILE A 341 4.05 -7.47 -17.97
N GLY A 342 3.68 -7.25 -19.24
CA GLY A 342 4.54 -7.58 -20.39
C GLY A 342 5.86 -6.79 -20.37
N THR A 343 5.82 -5.52 -19.98
CA THR A 343 7.03 -4.68 -19.83
C THR A 343 7.94 -5.21 -18.72
N ALA A 344 7.37 -5.67 -17.60
CA ALA A 344 8.15 -6.33 -16.55
C ALA A 344 8.73 -7.66 -17.05
N GLU A 345 7.94 -8.50 -17.73
CA GLU A 345 8.40 -9.74 -18.35
C GLU A 345 9.59 -9.51 -19.29
N GLU A 346 9.53 -8.53 -20.19
CA GLU A 346 10.63 -8.15 -21.09
C GLU A 346 11.92 -7.82 -20.32
N PHE A 347 11.82 -7.12 -19.18
CA PHE A 347 12.97 -6.82 -18.32
C PHE A 347 13.62 -8.09 -17.77
N TYR A 348 12.85 -8.99 -17.15
CA TYR A 348 13.43 -10.22 -16.58
C TYR A 348 13.94 -11.20 -17.65
N GLN A 349 13.27 -11.27 -18.80
CA GLN A 349 13.75 -12.05 -19.95
C GLN A 349 15.09 -11.51 -20.47
N SER A 350 15.23 -10.18 -20.57
CA SER A 350 16.48 -9.55 -21.01
C SER A 350 17.65 -9.75 -20.04
N LEU A 351 17.34 -9.94 -18.75
CA LEU A 351 18.28 -10.29 -17.69
C LEU A 351 18.53 -11.80 -17.58
N GLY A 352 17.87 -12.63 -18.39
CA GLY A 352 18.05 -14.08 -18.35
C GLY A 352 17.52 -14.76 -17.08
N ILE A 353 16.54 -14.16 -16.39
CA ILE A 353 16.02 -14.68 -15.11
C ILE A 353 14.77 -15.54 -15.37
N PRO A 354 14.78 -16.85 -15.07
CA PRO A 354 13.61 -17.72 -15.21
C PRO A 354 12.49 -17.34 -14.23
N TYR A 355 11.23 -17.42 -14.64
CA TYR A 355 10.08 -17.03 -13.81
C TYR A 355 8.77 -17.71 -14.21
N ARG A 356 7.76 -17.53 -13.35
CA ARG A 356 6.35 -17.77 -13.65
C ARG A 356 5.50 -16.52 -13.38
N ILE A 357 4.43 -16.35 -14.14
CA ILE A 357 3.39 -15.35 -13.89
C ILE A 357 2.24 -16.04 -13.17
N VAL A 358 1.82 -15.47 -12.05
CA VAL A 358 0.79 -16.01 -11.18
C VAL A 358 -0.36 -15.01 -11.07
N ASN A 359 -1.58 -15.49 -11.25
CA ASN A 359 -2.81 -14.74 -11.01
C ASN A 359 -3.30 -15.02 -9.59
N ILE A 360 -3.31 -13.96 -8.80
CA ILE A 360 -3.42 -14.05 -7.34
C ILE A 360 -4.87 -14.25 -6.93
N VAL A 361 -5.09 -15.16 -5.99
CA VAL A 361 -6.42 -15.49 -5.46
C VAL A 361 -7.08 -14.29 -4.78
N SER A 362 -8.41 -14.25 -4.86
CA SER A 362 -9.24 -13.13 -4.39
C SER A 362 -9.06 -12.79 -2.91
N GLY A 363 -8.80 -13.79 -2.05
CA GLY A 363 -8.58 -13.59 -0.61
C GLY A 363 -7.27 -12.87 -0.27
N ALA A 364 -6.27 -12.98 -1.15
CA ALA A 364 -4.94 -12.36 -0.99
C ALA A 364 -4.80 -11.00 -1.69
N LEU A 365 -5.84 -10.54 -2.40
CA LEU A 365 -5.87 -9.20 -2.98
C LEU A 365 -6.11 -8.15 -1.89
N ASN A 366 -5.30 -7.09 -1.92
CA ASN A 366 -5.55 -5.90 -1.10
C ASN A 366 -6.85 -5.19 -1.58
N HIS A 367 -7.40 -4.29 -0.75
CA HIS A 367 -8.67 -3.63 -1.07
C HIS A 367 -8.66 -2.87 -2.40
N ALA A 368 -7.53 -2.31 -2.83
CA ALA A 368 -7.48 -1.52 -4.06
C ALA A 368 -7.50 -2.35 -5.35
N ALA A 369 -6.80 -3.49 -5.38
CA ALA A 369 -6.62 -4.26 -6.61
C ALA A 369 -7.92 -4.96 -7.02
N SER A 370 -8.35 -4.72 -8.26
CA SER A 370 -9.42 -5.50 -8.93
C SER A 370 -8.88 -6.84 -9.45
N LYS A 371 -7.61 -6.85 -9.86
CA LYS A 371 -6.82 -8.03 -10.24
C LYS A 371 -5.33 -7.75 -10.00
N LYS A 372 -4.58 -8.79 -9.64
CA LYS A 372 -3.12 -8.73 -9.44
C LYS A 372 -2.45 -9.90 -10.15
N LEU A 373 -1.36 -9.60 -10.85
CA LEU A 373 -0.44 -10.60 -11.40
C LEU A 373 0.93 -10.42 -10.75
N ASP A 374 1.50 -11.50 -10.24
CA ASP A 374 2.84 -11.49 -9.68
C ASP A 374 3.80 -12.23 -10.63
N LEU A 375 5.01 -11.68 -10.80
CA LEU A 375 6.13 -12.39 -11.44
C LEU A 375 6.99 -12.96 -10.34
N GLU A 376 6.99 -14.29 -10.24
CA GLU A 376 7.82 -15.02 -9.31
C GLU A 376 9.00 -15.62 -10.05
N ALA A 377 10.21 -15.15 -9.74
CA ALA A 377 11.42 -15.68 -10.33
C ALA A 377 11.83 -16.99 -9.66
N TRP A 378 12.46 -17.87 -10.45
CA TRP A 378 13.05 -19.10 -9.94
C TRP A 378 14.43 -18.82 -9.35
N PHE A 379 14.63 -19.27 -8.11
CA PHE A 379 15.88 -19.13 -7.34
C PHE A 379 16.56 -20.50 -7.25
N PRO A 380 17.56 -20.80 -8.10
CA PRO A 380 18.11 -22.15 -8.24
C PRO A 380 18.92 -22.64 -7.03
N GLY A 381 19.52 -21.75 -6.25
CA GLY A 381 20.21 -22.10 -5.00
C GLY A 381 19.24 -22.31 -3.83
N SER A 382 18.13 -21.57 -3.84
CA SER A 382 17.06 -21.72 -2.85
C SER A 382 16.06 -22.85 -3.20
N GLY A 383 15.98 -23.25 -4.47
CA GLY A 383 15.06 -24.28 -4.97
C GLY A 383 13.58 -23.88 -4.93
N ALA A 384 13.27 -22.59 -5.08
CA ALA A 384 11.91 -22.07 -4.94
C ALA A 384 11.61 -20.88 -5.87
N PHE A 385 10.33 -20.65 -6.14
CA PHE A 385 9.86 -19.40 -6.72
C PHE A 385 9.75 -18.30 -5.65
N ARG A 386 10.12 -17.08 -6.02
CA ARG A 386 10.09 -15.90 -5.14
C ARG A 386 9.60 -14.68 -5.91
N GLU A 387 8.63 -13.99 -5.35
CA GLU A 387 8.04 -12.77 -5.91
C GLU A 387 9.09 -11.65 -6.11
N LEU A 388 9.21 -11.16 -7.34
CA LEU A 388 10.00 -9.98 -7.70
C LEU A 388 9.16 -8.81 -8.20
N VAL A 389 7.98 -9.11 -8.76
CA VAL A 389 7.04 -8.12 -9.28
C VAL A 389 5.66 -8.42 -8.77
N SER A 390 4.94 -7.36 -8.46
CA SER A 390 3.49 -7.37 -8.43
C SER A 390 2.96 -6.26 -9.33
N CYS A 391 1.93 -6.59 -10.11
CA CYS A 391 1.24 -5.71 -11.07
C CYS A 391 -0.25 -5.72 -10.77
N SER A 392 -0.83 -4.56 -10.48
CA SER A 392 -2.24 -4.41 -10.07
C SER A 392 -2.97 -3.40 -10.93
N ASN A 393 -4.22 -3.72 -11.28
CA ASN A 393 -5.18 -2.73 -11.77
C ASN A 393 -6.13 -2.37 -10.61
N CYS A 394 -6.09 -1.11 -10.18
CA CYS A 394 -6.90 -0.61 -9.08
C CYS A 394 -8.18 0.09 -9.55
N THR A 395 -8.45 0.10 -10.86
CA THR A 395 -9.55 0.83 -11.50
C THR A 395 -9.65 2.25 -10.95
N ASP A 396 -10.85 2.75 -10.71
CA ASP A 396 -11.15 4.05 -10.12
C ASP A 396 -11.05 4.09 -8.57
N TYR A 397 -10.71 2.99 -7.90
CA TYR A 397 -10.79 2.88 -6.43
C TYR A 397 -9.87 3.88 -5.70
N GLN A 398 -8.66 4.06 -6.20
CA GLN A 398 -7.71 5.07 -5.70
C GLN A 398 -8.12 6.47 -6.17
N ALA A 399 -8.42 6.61 -7.46
CA ALA A 399 -8.75 7.88 -8.11
C ALA A 399 -9.94 8.58 -7.45
N ARG A 400 -10.97 7.83 -7.05
CA ARG A 400 -12.15 8.34 -6.37
C ARG A 400 -11.82 9.00 -5.03
N ARG A 401 -10.98 8.36 -4.21
CA ARG A 401 -10.58 8.92 -2.91
C ARG A 401 -9.71 10.17 -3.08
N LEU A 402 -8.83 10.15 -4.07
CA LEU A 402 -7.93 11.24 -4.42
C LEU A 402 -8.59 12.32 -5.29
N LYS A 403 -9.84 12.10 -5.68
CA LYS A 403 -10.65 12.97 -6.56
C LYS A 403 -10.00 13.28 -7.91
N ILE A 404 -9.34 12.30 -8.53
CA ILE A 404 -8.66 12.43 -9.83
C ILE A 404 -9.64 12.09 -10.95
N ARG A 405 -10.19 13.12 -11.57
CA ARG A 405 -11.35 13.00 -12.46
C ARG A 405 -10.96 12.87 -13.91
N TYR A 406 -11.78 12.17 -14.68
CA TYR A 406 -11.71 12.09 -16.12
C TYR A 406 -12.46 13.29 -16.73
N GLY A 407 -11.72 14.30 -17.19
CA GLY A 407 -12.23 15.58 -17.65
C GLY A 407 -12.71 15.56 -19.09
N GLN A 408 -13.96 15.17 -19.33
CA GLN A 408 -14.59 15.30 -20.64
C GLN A 408 -15.15 16.71 -20.87
N THR A 409 -14.70 17.37 -21.94
CA THR A 409 -15.25 18.68 -22.36
C THR A 409 -16.54 18.58 -23.19
N LYS A 410 -16.91 17.37 -23.63
CA LYS A 410 -17.91 17.15 -24.69
C LYS A 410 -19.31 16.77 -24.20
N LYS A 411 -19.51 16.45 -22.91
CA LYS A 411 -20.80 16.06 -22.35
C LYS A 411 -20.96 16.67 -20.96
N MET A 412 -22.10 17.33 -20.72
CA MET A 412 -22.53 17.64 -19.36
C MET A 412 -22.97 16.32 -18.73
N MET A 413 -22.14 15.76 -17.86
CA MET A 413 -22.45 14.51 -17.15
C MET A 413 -23.03 14.84 -15.78
N ASP A 414 -24.04 14.08 -15.37
CA ASP A 414 -24.65 14.21 -14.04
C ASP A 414 -23.67 13.87 -12.91
N LYS A 415 -22.61 13.09 -13.21
CA LYS A 415 -21.54 12.73 -12.28
C LYS A 415 -20.18 12.79 -12.95
N ALA A 416 -19.17 13.19 -12.18
CA ALA A 416 -17.78 13.09 -12.62
C ALA A 416 -17.34 11.63 -12.64
N GLU A 417 -16.79 11.20 -13.76
CA GLU A 417 -16.06 9.94 -13.86
C GLU A 417 -14.63 10.13 -13.33
N PHE A 418 -14.01 9.04 -12.89
CA PHE A 418 -12.63 9.03 -12.39
C PHE A 418 -11.75 8.21 -13.33
N VAL A 419 -10.47 8.56 -13.42
CA VAL A 419 -9.51 7.77 -14.19
C VAL A 419 -9.26 6.42 -13.54
N HIS A 420 -8.75 5.45 -14.30
CA HIS A 420 -8.25 4.20 -13.73
C HIS A 420 -6.76 4.34 -13.38
N MET A 421 -6.34 3.76 -12.27
CA MET A 421 -4.96 3.80 -11.78
C MET A 421 -4.39 2.38 -11.70
N LEU A 422 -3.18 2.22 -12.22
CA LEU A 422 -2.45 0.96 -12.23
C LEU A 422 -1.04 1.15 -11.69
N ASN A 423 -0.53 0.13 -11.04
CA ASN A 423 0.84 0.09 -10.54
C ASN A 423 1.49 -1.26 -10.82
N ALA A 424 2.79 -1.28 -11.09
CA ALA A 424 3.56 -2.50 -11.21
C ALA A 424 5.02 -2.27 -10.81
N THR A 425 5.58 -3.18 -10.03
CA THR A 425 7.02 -3.15 -9.74
C THR A 425 7.80 -3.49 -11.01
N MET A 426 8.76 -2.65 -11.41
CA MET A 426 9.69 -2.98 -12.49
C MET A 426 10.90 -3.74 -11.92
N CYS A 427 11.51 -3.19 -10.86
CA CYS A 427 12.71 -3.75 -10.26
C CYS A 427 12.80 -3.35 -8.78
N ALA A 428 12.69 -4.32 -7.86
CA ALA A 428 13.07 -4.17 -6.46
C ALA A 428 14.53 -4.60 -6.31
N THR A 429 15.45 -3.63 -6.22
CA THR A 429 16.89 -3.84 -6.51
C THR A 429 17.49 -4.98 -5.72
N THR A 430 17.23 -5.05 -4.41
CA THR A 430 17.78 -6.06 -3.51
C THR A 430 17.33 -7.47 -3.86
N ARG A 431 16.04 -7.67 -4.17
CA ARG A 431 15.51 -8.99 -4.58
C ARG A 431 16.01 -9.40 -5.95
N VAL A 432 16.09 -8.46 -6.91
CA VAL A 432 16.61 -8.75 -8.25
C VAL A 432 18.10 -9.07 -8.20
N MET A 433 18.88 -8.39 -7.34
CA MET A 433 20.27 -8.78 -7.08
C MET A 433 20.34 -10.21 -6.56
N CYS A 434 19.53 -10.62 -5.58
CA CYS A 434 19.50 -12.00 -5.11
C CYS A 434 19.21 -13.01 -6.24
N ALA A 435 18.26 -12.69 -7.13
CA ALA A 435 17.93 -13.53 -8.29
C ALA A 435 19.12 -13.64 -9.27
N ILE A 436 19.82 -12.53 -9.55
CA ILE A 436 21.01 -12.53 -10.41
C ILE A 436 22.13 -13.35 -9.77
N LEU A 437 22.41 -13.14 -8.49
CA LEU A 437 23.47 -13.87 -7.78
C LEU A 437 23.25 -15.38 -7.91
N GLU A 438 22.04 -15.87 -7.64
CA GLU A 438 21.78 -17.30 -7.75
C GLU A 438 21.82 -17.80 -9.20
N ASN A 439 21.20 -17.09 -10.14
CA ASN A 439 21.10 -17.53 -11.53
C ASN A 439 22.43 -17.42 -12.30
N TYR A 440 23.34 -16.53 -11.89
CA TYR A 440 24.61 -16.28 -12.59
C TYR A 440 25.86 -16.76 -11.84
N GLN A 441 25.72 -17.48 -10.71
CA GLN A 441 26.86 -18.09 -10.03
C GLN A 441 27.57 -19.15 -10.89
N THR A 442 28.90 -19.16 -10.78
CA THR A 442 29.86 -20.15 -11.28
C THR A 442 30.78 -20.59 -10.14
N ASP A 443 31.81 -21.38 -10.43
CA ASP A 443 32.84 -21.73 -9.44
C ASP A 443 33.75 -20.54 -9.05
N GLU A 444 33.89 -19.54 -9.94
CA GLU A 444 34.80 -18.40 -9.74
C GLU A 444 34.11 -17.15 -9.15
N GLY A 445 32.80 -17.01 -9.39
CA GLY A 445 32.07 -15.80 -9.02
C GLY A 445 30.69 -15.73 -9.64
N ILE A 446 30.19 -14.50 -9.80
CA ILE A 446 28.90 -14.20 -10.41
C ILE A 446 29.14 -13.53 -11.76
N VAL A 447 28.71 -14.15 -12.84
CA VAL A 447 28.77 -13.53 -14.17
C VAL A 447 27.79 -12.35 -14.22
N VAL A 448 28.22 -11.20 -14.72
CA VAL A 448 27.33 -10.05 -14.88
C VAL A 448 26.43 -10.26 -16.10
N PRO A 449 25.09 -10.14 -15.95
CA PRO A 449 24.16 -10.22 -17.07
C PRO A 449 24.55 -9.23 -18.18
N GLU A 450 24.45 -9.67 -19.44
CA GLU A 450 24.94 -8.92 -20.59
C GLU A 450 24.42 -7.47 -20.64
N LYS A 451 23.14 -7.28 -20.35
CA LYS A 451 22.47 -5.97 -20.35
C LYS A 451 22.93 -5.03 -19.24
N LEU A 452 23.53 -5.56 -18.18
CA LEU A 452 24.03 -4.74 -17.07
C LEU A 452 25.49 -4.32 -17.24
N ARG A 453 26.24 -4.97 -18.15
CA ARG A 453 27.68 -4.76 -18.30
C ARG A 453 28.06 -3.32 -18.66
N GLU A 454 27.22 -2.63 -19.44
CA GLU A 454 27.48 -1.24 -19.83
C GLU A 454 27.45 -0.25 -18.66
N PHE A 455 26.78 -0.61 -17.56
CA PHE A 455 26.64 0.24 -16.37
C PHE A 455 27.63 -0.13 -15.26
N MET A 456 28.33 -1.25 -15.41
CA MET A 456 29.30 -1.71 -14.43
C MET A 456 30.68 -1.08 -14.67
N PRO A 457 31.46 -0.81 -13.61
CA PRO A 457 32.79 -0.24 -13.78
C PRO A 457 33.75 -1.26 -14.42
N PRO A 458 34.83 -0.77 -15.09
CA PRO A 458 35.87 -1.64 -15.64
C PRO A 458 36.42 -2.61 -14.59
N GLY A 459 36.52 -3.89 -14.95
CA GLY A 459 37.02 -4.95 -14.06
C GLY A 459 35.95 -5.64 -13.20
N LEU A 460 34.73 -5.09 -13.14
CA LEU A 460 33.55 -5.75 -12.55
C LEU A 460 32.44 -5.98 -13.58
N ASN A 461 32.64 -5.63 -14.85
CA ASN A 461 31.63 -5.66 -15.90
C ASN A 461 31.42 -7.04 -16.53
N GLU A 462 32.30 -8.01 -16.30
CA GLU A 462 32.14 -9.38 -16.84
C GLU A 462 31.80 -10.40 -15.74
N ILE A 463 32.57 -10.40 -14.65
CA ILE A 463 32.39 -11.32 -13.52
C ILE A 463 32.73 -10.62 -12.20
N ILE A 464 31.91 -10.85 -11.19
CA ILE A 464 32.14 -10.45 -9.79
C ILE A 464 32.73 -11.66 -9.07
N LYS A 465 34.04 -11.66 -8.84
CA LYS A 465 34.76 -12.81 -8.28
C LYS A 465 34.45 -13.04 -6.80
N PHE A 466 34.50 -14.30 -6.37
CA PHE A 466 34.50 -14.64 -4.95
C PHE A 466 35.83 -14.25 -4.30
N VAL A 467 35.74 -13.53 -3.18
CA VAL A 467 36.87 -13.05 -2.38
C VAL A 467 36.82 -13.55 -0.94
N LYS A 468 35.70 -14.16 -0.55
CA LYS A 468 35.46 -14.77 0.76
C LYS A 468 34.94 -16.20 0.59
N PRO A 469 35.26 -17.11 1.54
CA PRO A 469 34.69 -18.45 1.56
C PRO A 469 33.18 -18.43 1.85
N ALA A 470 32.47 -19.47 1.42
CA ALA A 470 31.03 -19.61 1.67
C ALA A 470 30.76 -19.81 3.19
N PRO A 471 29.84 -19.04 3.79
CA PRO A 471 29.46 -19.21 5.19
C PRO A 471 28.99 -20.63 5.52
N ILE A 472 28.17 -21.23 4.65
CA ILE A 472 27.66 -22.61 4.84
C ILE A 472 28.79 -23.65 4.93
N ASP A 473 29.84 -23.53 4.12
CA ASP A 473 30.99 -24.45 4.13
C ASP A 473 31.82 -24.29 5.42
N GLN A 474 31.91 -23.06 5.93
CA GLN A 474 32.58 -22.79 7.21
C GLN A 474 31.79 -23.37 8.40
N GLU A 475 30.46 -23.24 8.40
CA GLU A 475 29.60 -23.82 9.44
C GLU A 475 29.66 -25.35 9.43
N ALA A 476 29.60 -25.97 8.24
CA ALA A 476 29.73 -27.42 8.08
C ALA A 476 31.09 -27.91 8.60
N SER A 477 32.17 -27.21 8.25
CA SER A 477 33.52 -27.52 8.73
C SER A 477 33.66 -27.39 10.26
N LYS A 478 33.07 -26.34 10.86
CA LYS A 478 33.05 -26.15 12.32
C LYS A 478 32.25 -27.25 13.03
N LYS A 479 31.09 -27.65 12.48
CA LYS A 479 30.28 -28.76 13.01
C LYS A 479 31.02 -30.10 12.91
N ALA A 480 31.68 -30.38 11.80
CA ALA A 480 32.48 -31.59 11.61
C ALA A 480 33.66 -31.67 12.60
N LYS A 481 34.39 -30.56 12.82
CA LYS A 481 35.46 -30.48 13.82
C LYS A 481 34.95 -30.71 15.24
N LYS A 482 33.82 -30.08 15.63
CA LYS A 482 33.19 -30.31 16.94
C LYS A 482 32.75 -31.76 17.14
N GLN A 483 32.27 -32.46 16.10
CA GLN A 483 31.91 -33.87 16.18
C GLN A 483 33.13 -34.79 16.30
N GLN A 484 34.24 -34.49 15.61
CA GLN A 484 35.50 -35.22 15.78
C GLN A 484 36.11 -35.02 17.17
N GLU A 485 36.07 -33.81 17.74
CA GLU A 485 36.57 -33.52 19.08
C GLU A 485 35.67 -34.10 20.20
N GLY A 486 34.35 -34.17 19.98
CA GLY A 486 33.39 -34.82 20.89
C GLY A 486 33.47 -36.35 20.91
N GLY A 487 33.86 -36.98 19.80
CA GLY A 487 34.05 -38.43 19.69
C GLY A 487 35.31 -38.96 20.38
N GLY A 488 36.30 -38.09 20.65
CA GLY A 488 37.57 -38.45 21.28
C GLY A 488 37.53 -38.66 22.81
N LYS A 489 36.44 -38.27 23.48
CA LYS A 489 36.34 -38.29 24.96
C LYS A 489 35.64 -39.52 25.57
N LYS A 490 35.47 -40.62 24.83
CA LYS A 490 34.90 -41.88 25.39
C LYS A 490 35.87 -43.05 25.58
N LYS A 491 37.19 -42.81 25.56
CA LYS A 491 38.20 -43.80 25.98
C LYS A 491 39.34 -43.15 26.77
N LYS A 492 39.08 -42.83 28.04
CA LYS A 492 40.03 -42.95 29.16
C LYS A 492 39.40 -42.47 30.48
N GLN A 493 39.67 -43.23 31.54
CA GLN A 493 39.28 -43.06 32.95
C GLN A 493 37.82 -43.44 33.25
N GLY A 494 37.49 -44.52 33.97
CA GLY A 494 38.32 -45.37 34.84
C GLY A 494 38.59 -44.68 36.18
N GLY A 495 37.65 -44.84 37.13
CA GLY A 495 37.90 -44.75 38.57
C GLY A 495 37.47 -43.46 39.27
N GLY A 496 36.41 -43.58 40.10
CA GLY A 496 36.37 -42.93 41.42
C GLY A 496 35.53 -41.66 41.58
N GLY A 497 34.57 -41.73 42.50
CA GLY A 497 34.21 -40.59 43.37
C GLY A 497 32.87 -39.93 43.11
N GLU A 498 31.86 -40.32 43.90
CA GLU A 498 30.67 -39.51 44.18
C GLU A 498 31.08 -38.15 44.80
N ALA A 499 30.45 -37.06 44.34
CA ALA A 499 30.20 -35.88 45.17
C ALA A 499 29.04 -35.05 44.59
N ASN A 500 27.95 -35.02 45.35
CA ASN A 500 26.83 -34.07 45.26
C ASN A 500 27.30 -32.62 45.44
N LEU A 501 26.60 -31.64 44.81
CA LEU A 501 25.95 -30.44 45.41
C LEU A 501 25.59 -29.35 44.35
N PRO A 502 24.69 -28.38 44.64
CA PRO A 502 23.39 -28.32 43.98
C PRO A 502 23.12 -27.04 43.16
N ASN A 503 21.96 -27.08 42.49
CA ASN A 503 21.27 -26.00 41.79
C ASN A 503 20.97 -24.81 42.73
N ALA A 504 21.35 -23.59 42.34
CA ALA A 504 20.81 -22.35 42.88
C ALA A 504 20.46 -21.41 41.71
N MET A 505 19.17 -21.33 41.40
CA MET A 505 18.56 -20.24 40.64
C MET A 505 18.29 -19.10 41.61
N GLU A 506 18.87 -17.92 41.34
CA GLU A 506 18.46 -16.68 41.98
C GLU A 506 17.86 -15.74 40.92
N SER A 507 16.58 -15.43 41.13
CA SER A 507 15.79 -14.44 40.42
C SER A 507 16.18 -13.03 40.85
N MET A 508 16.55 -12.18 39.89
CA MET A 508 16.70 -10.74 40.14
C MET A 508 15.40 -10.00 39.74
N SER A 509 14.78 -9.42 40.76
CA SER A 509 13.70 -8.43 40.70
C SER A 509 14.21 -7.09 40.18
N VAL A 510 13.44 -6.45 39.29
CA VAL A 510 13.64 -5.09 38.81
C VAL A 510 12.86 -4.14 39.73
N ASN A 511 13.54 -3.11 40.25
CA ASN A 511 12.92 -1.97 40.95
C ASN A 511 12.64 -0.86 39.94
N ASP A 512 11.43 -0.33 40.00
CA ASP A 512 11.00 0.91 39.33
C ASP A 512 11.64 2.13 39.98
N SER A 513 12.16 3.04 39.16
CA SER A 513 12.34 4.48 39.43
C SER A 513 12.41 5.23 38.11
#